data_AF-A0A6I7NZ89-F1
#
_entry.id   AF-A0A6I7NZ89-F1
#
_cell.length_a   1.000
_cell.length_b   1.000
_cell.length_c   1.000
_cell.angle_alpha   90.00
_cell.angle_beta   90.00
_cell.angle_gamma   90.00
#
_symmetry.space_group_name_H-M   'P 1'
#
loop_
_entity.id
_entity.type
_entity.pdbx_description
1 polymer ?
#
loop_
_entity_poly.entity_id
_entity_poly.type
_entity_poly.pdbx_seq_one_letter_code
_entity_poly.pdbx_strand_id
1 'polypeptide(L)' 'GGKLGRPGGSTESDRKFLDKETSVEIQKYLEKGFTVREITKVVGSSPNTVVKVKKLVNSQTN' A
#
# COMPACT_ATOMS: atom_id res chain seq x y z
N GLY A 1 -22.17 -7.63 23.25
CA GLY A 1 -20.88 -7.61 22.55
C GLY A 1 -21.04 -6.88 21.23
N GLY A 2 -20.41 -5.72 21.08
CA GLY A 2 -20.53 -4.89 19.87
C GLY A 2 -19.61 -5.40 18.77
N LYS A 3 -20.08 -5.36 17.51
CA LYS A 3 -19.34 -5.78 16.33
C LYS A 3 -18.22 -4.76 16.04
N LEU A 4 -16.99 -5.02 16.49
CA LEU A 4 -15.80 -4.28 16.06
C LEU A 4 -15.29 -4.86 14.74
N GLY A 5 -15.26 -4.05 13.70
CA GLY A 5 -14.72 -4.44 12.41
C GLY A 5 -15.02 -3.41 11.34
N ARG A 6 -14.29 -3.51 10.23
CA ARG A 6 -14.54 -2.71 9.04
C ARG A 6 -15.96 -3.00 8.51
N PRO A 7 -16.81 -1.99 8.23
CA PRO A 7 -18.18 -2.21 7.80
C PRO A 7 -18.23 -3.13 6.58
N GLY A 8 -19.08 -4.16 6.65
CA GLY A 8 -19.29 -5.10 5.56
C GLY A 8 -19.73 -4.37 4.30
N GLY A 9 -19.11 -4.67 3.16
CA GLY A 9 -19.35 -3.96 1.90
C GLY A 9 -18.42 -2.77 1.64
N SER A 10 -17.55 -2.38 2.58
CA SER A 10 -16.46 -1.43 2.27
C SER A 10 -15.37 -2.14 1.47
N THR A 11 -15.56 -2.27 0.17
CA THR A 11 -14.49 -2.69 -0.75
C THR A 11 -13.76 -1.42 -1.16
N GLU A 12 -12.52 -1.27 -0.74
CA GLU A 12 -11.68 -0.19 -1.25
C GLU A 12 -11.13 -0.65 -2.60
N SER A 13 -11.29 0.16 -3.64
CA SER A 13 -10.71 -0.13 -4.95
C SER A 13 -9.19 0.03 -4.92
N ASP A 14 -8.49 -0.71 -5.76
CA ASP A 14 -7.02 -0.68 -5.80
C ASP A 14 -6.50 0.73 -6.10
N ARG A 15 -7.19 1.49 -6.96
CA ARG A 15 -6.88 2.90 -7.25
C ARG A 15 -6.97 3.76 -5.98
N LYS A 16 -8.09 3.67 -5.26
CA LYS A 16 -8.31 4.42 -4.01
C LYS A 16 -7.30 4.04 -2.93
N PHE A 17 -6.80 2.80 -2.94
CA PHE A 17 -5.73 2.36 -2.05
C PHE A 17 -4.36 2.94 -2.45
N LEU A 18 -4.06 3.05 -3.73
CA LEU A 18 -2.82 3.62 -4.26
C LEU A 18 -2.76 5.15 -4.13
N ASP A 19 -3.91 5.81 -4.12
CA ASP A 19 -4.02 7.28 -3.97
C ASP A 19 -3.76 7.77 -2.54
N LYS A 20 -3.65 6.86 -1.56
CA LYS A 20 -3.32 7.23 -0.17
C LYS A 20 -1.92 7.81 -0.09
N GLU A 21 -1.74 8.81 0.77
CA GLU A 21 -0.45 9.47 0.99
C GLU A 21 0.70 8.47 1.21
N THR A 22 0.48 7.47 2.06
CA THR A 22 1.46 6.41 2.34
C THR A 22 1.75 5.53 1.12
N SER A 23 0.74 5.18 0.33
CA SER A 23 0.91 4.39 -0.90
C SER A 23 1.63 5.17 -1.98
N VAL A 24 1.35 6.46 -2.13
CA VAL A 24 2.03 7.37 -3.06
C VAL A 24 3.50 7.52 -2.69
N GLU A 25 3.79 7.66 -1.40
CA GLU A 25 5.15 7.74 -0.90
C GLU A 25 5.93 6.44 -1.13
N ILE A 26 5.32 5.28 -0.85
CA ILE A 26 5.89 3.96 -1.16
C ILE A 26 6.19 3.83 -2.66
N GLN A 27 5.30 4.28 -3.55
CA GLN A 27 5.52 4.27 -5.00
C GLN A 27 6.77 5.08 -5.39
N LYS A 28 6.91 6.30 -4.87
CA LYS A 28 8.10 7.14 -5.12
C LYS A 28 9.40 6.46 -4.71
N TYR A 29 9.42 5.76 -3.58
CA TYR A 29 10.63 5.05 -3.13
C TYR A 29 10.89 3.77 -3.92
N LEU A 30 9.85 3.07 -4.37
CA LEU A 30 9.97 1.92 -5.27
C LEU A 30 10.58 2.34 -6.62
N GLU A 31 10.15 3.48 -7.18
CA GLU A 31 10.71 4.05 -8.42
C GLU A 31 12.18 4.43 -8.27
N LYS A 32 12.58 4.93 -7.09
CA LYS A 32 13.97 5.24 -6.77
C LYS A 32 14.85 4.00 -6.52
N GLY A 33 14.28 2.79 -6.54
CA GLY A 33 15.02 1.54 -6.36
C GLY A 33 15.31 1.15 -4.91
N PHE A 34 14.62 1.74 -3.93
CA PHE A 34 14.80 1.38 -2.52
C PHE A 34 14.29 -0.04 -2.24
N THR A 35 14.93 -0.71 -1.27
CA THR A 35 14.49 -2.03 -0.82
C THR A 35 13.27 -1.93 0.08
N VAL A 36 12.47 -3.01 0.13
CA VAL A 36 11.26 -3.07 0.99
C VAL A 36 11.59 -2.75 2.45
N ARG A 37 12.75 -3.16 2.95
CA ARG A 37 13.19 -2.91 4.34
C ARG A 37 13.46 -1.44 4.61
N GLU A 38 14.05 -0.73 3.66
CA GLU A 38 14.32 0.70 3.79
C GLU A 38 13.01 1.50 3.72
N ILE A 39 12.13 1.17 2.79
CA ILE A 39 10.82 1.81 2.66
C ILE A 39 10.00 1.64 3.93
N THR A 40 10.01 0.44 4.53
CA THR A 40 9.35 0.16 5.82
C THR A 40 9.86 1.10 6.92
N LYS A 41 11.18 1.35 6.97
CA LYS A 41 11.78 2.26 7.97
C LYS A 41 11.47 3.72 7.72
N VAL A 42 11.45 4.15 6.46
CA VAL A 42 11.24 5.56 6.07
C VAL A 42 9.76 5.95 6.22
N VAL A 43 8.86 5.12 5.68
CA VAL A 43 7.41 5.41 5.66
C VAL A 43 6.72 4.95 6.95
N GLY A 44 7.39 4.15 7.79
CA GLY A 44 6.79 3.58 9.00
C GLY A 44 5.65 2.59 8.72
N SER A 45 5.53 2.11 7.48
CA SER A 45 4.47 1.19 7.05
C SER A 45 4.89 -0.27 7.19
N SER A 46 3.93 -1.18 7.35
CA SER A 46 4.22 -2.60 7.45
C SER A 46 4.83 -3.16 6.15
N PRO A 47 5.71 -4.18 6.21
CA PRO A 47 6.26 -4.84 5.02
C PRO A 47 5.15 -5.37 4.10
N ASN A 48 4.04 -5.85 4.68
CA ASN A 48 2.89 -6.34 3.94
C ASN A 48 2.21 -5.23 3.12
N THR A 49 2.12 -4.03 3.68
CA THR A 49 1.60 -2.85 2.97
C THR A 49 2.49 -2.51 1.77
N VAL A 50 3.81 -2.47 1.96
CA VAL A 50 4.77 -2.17 0.89
C VAL A 50 4.71 -3.22 -0.22
N VAL A 51 4.65 -4.51 0.15
CA VAL A 51 4.51 -5.61 -0.82
C VAL A 51 3.18 -5.54 -1.56
N LYS A 52 2.08 -5.18 -0.89
CA LYS A 52 0.78 -5.00 -1.52
C LYS A 52 0.83 -3.88 -2.58
N VAL A 53 1.38 -2.71 -2.23
CA VAL A 53 1.56 -1.60 -3.17
C VAL A 53 2.40 -2.04 -4.37
N LYS A 54 3.55 -2.70 -4.13
CA LYS A 54 4.42 -3.21 -5.20
C LYS A 54 3.69 -4.16 -6.16
N LYS A 55 2.87 -5.07 -5.63
CA LYS A 55 2.07 -5.99 -6.45
C LYS A 55 1.05 -5.24 -7.30
N LEU A 56 0.31 -4.31 -6.69
CA LEU A 56 -0.74 -3.54 -7.39
C LEU A 56 -0.16 -2.68 -8.52
N VAL A 57 1.00 -2.07 -8.32
CA VAL A 57 1.70 -1.29 -9.37
C VAL A 57 2.07 -2.20 -10.55
N ASN A 58 2.68 -3.36 -10.27
CA ASN A 58 3.06 -4.31 -11.32
C ASN A 58 1.85 -4.94 -12.04
N SER A 59 0.69 -5.04 -11.38
CA SER A 59 -0.53 -5.58 -11.97
C SER A 59 -1.26 -4.59 -12.90
N GLN A 60 -0.96 -3.28 -12.82
CA GLN A 60 -1.57 -2.27 -13.70
C GLN A 60 -0.85 -2.10 -15.04
N THR A 61 0.33 -2.68 -15.22
CA THR A 61 1.02 -2.69 -16.51
C THR A 61 0.57 -3.89 -17.36
N ASN A 62 -0.48 -3.67 -18.16
CA ASN A 62 -0.81 -4.40 -19.39
C ASN A 62 -1.52 -3.44 -20.35
#